data_AF-A0A1I7WWV5-F1
#
_entry.id   AF-A0A1I7WWV5-F1
#
_cell.length_a   1.000
_cell.length_b   1.000
_cell.length_c   1.000
_cell.angle_alpha   90.00
_cell.angle_beta   90.00
_cell.angle_gamma   90.00
#
_symmetry.space_group_name_H-M   'P 1'
#
loop_
_entity.id
_entity.type
_entity.pdbx_description
1 polymer ?
#
loop_
_entity_poly.entity_id
_entity_poly.type
_entity_poly.pdbx_seq_one_letter_code
_entity_poly.pdbx_strand_id
1 'polypeptide(L)'
;MTPKYCEVRETEKIRAYDRWNAVLPNEQAVYESRKRARKYRKLRTRGSSERIVAGPVIICVVFGLSRMSTIAVIVILAVIFHCNHAISSSCFYLPNINLKGGTYDEFDANDISACCIACANQPCCVGYTYSKALKRCYMKSAINYSEEEELMISGIRANTNGGMGAKMKNVKIEGSKGSRISLENAEECQQYCTAFGVYSWSPPRFEDGQISGECSCMKRITAVKYSFGSHSAIFPTVSNLRL
;
A
#
# COMPACT_ATOMS: atom_id res chain seq x y z
N MET A 1 -23.10 0.04 1.18
CA MET A 1 -22.86 -0.89 0.06
C MET A 1 -21.36 -1.11 0.00
N THR A 2 -20.86 -2.28 0.40
CA THR A 2 -19.41 -2.56 0.41
C THR A 2 -18.93 -2.88 -1.00
N PRO A 3 -17.73 -2.42 -1.42
CA PRO A 3 -17.23 -2.69 -2.76
C PRO A 3 -16.71 -4.13 -2.85
N LYS A 4 -17.60 -5.04 -3.28
CA LYS A 4 -17.35 -6.48 -3.49
C LYS A 4 -16.21 -6.82 -4.47
N TYR A 5 -15.68 -5.85 -5.21
CA TYR A 5 -14.66 -6.10 -6.23
C TYR A 5 -13.23 -6.28 -5.68
N CYS A 6 -12.95 -5.84 -4.44
CA CYS A 6 -11.59 -5.91 -3.88
C CYS A 6 -11.23 -7.29 -3.30
N GLU A 7 -12.23 -8.05 -2.82
CA GLU A 7 -12.01 -9.32 -2.10
C GLU A 7 -11.72 -10.52 -3.04
N VAL A 8 -12.09 -10.40 -4.31
CA VAL A 8 -11.97 -11.49 -5.30
C VAL A 8 -10.51 -11.70 -5.72
N ARG A 9 -9.69 -10.65 -5.83
CA ARG A 9 -8.35 -10.75 -6.42
C ARG A 9 -7.29 -11.34 -5.48
N GLU A 10 -7.48 -11.23 -4.16
CA GLU A 10 -6.56 -11.80 -3.16
C GLU A 10 -6.85 -13.29 -2.92
N THR A 11 -8.13 -13.66 -2.88
CA THR A 11 -8.57 -15.06 -2.79
C THR A 11 -8.25 -15.85 -4.06
N GLU A 12 -8.30 -15.22 -5.24
CA GLU A 12 -7.87 -15.85 -6.50
C GLU A 12 -6.36 -16.07 -6.57
N LYS A 13 -5.53 -15.17 -6.03
CA LYS A 13 -4.07 -15.40 -5.95
C LYS A 13 -3.72 -16.56 -5.02
N ILE A 14 -4.40 -16.67 -3.87
CA ILE A 14 -4.23 -17.80 -2.95
C ILE A 14 -4.71 -19.10 -3.61
N ARG A 15 -5.89 -19.11 -4.27
CA ARG A 15 -6.39 -20.29 -5.00
C ARG A 15 -5.52 -20.67 -6.20
N ALA A 16 -4.94 -19.69 -6.91
CA ALA A 16 -4.04 -19.95 -8.03
C ALA A 16 -2.70 -20.52 -7.54
N TYR A 17 -2.18 -20.02 -6.41
CA TYR A 17 -0.99 -20.56 -5.75
C TYR A 17 -1.22 -21.99 -5.23
N ASP A 18 -2.38 -22.24 -4.61
CA ASP A 18 -2.77 -23.58 -4.15
C ASP A 18 -2.98 -24.55 -5.31
N ARG A 19 -3.55 -24.07 -6.43
CA ARG A 19 -3.72 -24.86 -7.67
C ARG A 19 -2.38 -25.17 -8.35
N TRP A 20 -1.42 -24.25 -8.31
CA TRP A 20 -0.06 -24.48 -8.84
C TRP A 20 0.72 -25.52 -8.01
N ASN A 21 0.61 -25.44 -6.68
CA ASN A 21 1.25 -26.41 -5.78
C ASN A 21 0.64 -27.82 -5.85
N ALA A 22 -0.55 -27.98 -6.42
CA ALA A 22 -1.18 -29.28 -6.64
C ALA A 22 -0.62 -30.02 -7.87
N VAL A 23 0.11 -29.35 -8.77
CA VAL A 23 0.47 -29.89 -10.09
C VAL A 23 1.93 -30.40 -10.17
N LEU A 24 2.80 -30.09 -9.20
CA LEU A 24 4.21 -30.51 -9.25
C LEU A 24 4.69 -31.11 -7.92
N PRO A 25 4.51 -32.42 -7.67
CA PRO A 25 5.10 -33.07 -6.51
C PRO A 25 6.54 -33.47 -6.81
N ASN A 26 7.48 -32.65 -6.34
CA ASN A 26 8.77 -33.14 -5.90
C ASN A 26 8.54 -33.73 -4.48
N GLU A 27 8.68 -35.06 -4.33
CA GLU A 27 8.38 -35.77 -3.08
C GLU A 27 9.24 -35.32 -1.90
N GLN A 28 10.46 -34.85 -2.15
CA GLN A 28 11.40 -34.37 -1.12
C GLN A 28 10.93 -33.06 -0.45
N ALA A 29 10.40 -32.13 -1.24
CA ALA A 29 9.90 -30.84 -0.78
C ALA A 29 8.58 -31.01 0.00
N VAL A 30 7.74 -31.96 -0.40
CA VAL A 30 6.49 -32.31 0.29
C VAL A 30 6.77 -32.98 1.64
N TYR A 31 7.82 -33.80 1.75
CA TYR A 31 8.22 -34.41 3.02
C TYR A 31 8.73 -33.37 4.04
N GLU A 32 9.63 -32.48 3.62
CA GLU A 32 10.19 -31.42 4.48
C GLU A 32 9.14 -30.38 4.91
N SER A 33 8.21 -30.03 4.01
CA SER A 33 7.10 -29.13 4.35
C SER A 33 6.07 -29.79 5.29
N ARG A 34 5.81 -31.09 5.17
CA ARG A 34 5.01 -31.85 6.15
C ARG A 34 5.68 -31.93 7.53
N LYS A 35 7.02 -32.04 7.58
CA LYS A 35 7.78 -32.03 8.85
C LYS A 35 7.72 -30.67 9.55
N ARG A 36 7.80 -29.56 8.80
CA ARG A 36 7.63 -28.19 9.33
C ARG A 36 6.19 -27.90 9.77
N ALA A 37 5.18 -28.36 9.02
CA ALA A 37 3.77 -28.18 9.39
C ALA A 37 3.37 -28.92 10.69
N ARG A 38 3.97 -30.09 10.96
CA ARG A 38 3.76 -30.82 12.23
C ARG A 38 4.32 -30.08 13.45
N LYS A 39 5.38 -29.27 13.28
CA LYS A 39 5.98 -28.46 14.36
C LYS A 39 5.07 -27.28 14.76
N TYR A 40 4.34 -26.68 13.81
CA TYR A 40 3.41 -25.58 14.10
C TYR A 40 2.04 -26.04 14.62
N ARG A 41 1.55 -27.23 14.24
CA ARG A 41 0.26 -27.75 14.75
C ARG A 41 0.34 -28.16 16.23
N LYS A 42 1.53 -28.50 16.76
CA LYS A 42 1.73 -28.85 18.18
C LYS A 42 1.72 -27.65 19.14
N LEU A 43 1.74 -26.42 18.63
CA LEU A 43 1.62 -25.18 19.42
C LEU A 43 0.19 -24.63 19.49
N ARG A 44 -0.77 -25.22 18.75
CA ARG A 44 -2.17 -24.76 18.71
C ARG A 44 -3.15 -25.63 19.51
N THR A 45 -2.68 -26.70 20.16
CA THR A 45 -3.54 -27.68 20.86
C THR A 45 -3.31 -27.76 22.37
N ARG A 46 -2.86 -26.67 23.01
CA ARG A 46 -2.98 -26.52 24.47
C ARG A 46 -3.79 -25.26 24.75
N GLY A 47 -5.03 -25.45 25.21
CA GLY A 47 -5.89 -24.39 25.73
C GLY A 47 -7.18 -24.15 24.95
N SER A 48 -7.89 -25.21 24.57
CA SER A 48 -9.33 -25.14 24.31
C SER A 48 -10.06 -25.52 25.59
N SER A 49 -11.18 -24.82 25.81
CA SER A 49 -12.37 -25.27 26.53
C SER A 49 -12.43 -24.96 28.02
N GLU A 50 -13.32 -24.03 28.38
CA GLU A 50 -14.60 -24.42 28.97
C GLU A 50 -15.69 -23.37 28.68
N ARG A 51 -16.86 -23.87 28.27
CA ARG A 51 -18.11 -23.12 28.09
C ARG A 51 -18.85 -23.11 29.43
N ILE A 52 -19.35 -21.96 29.90
CA ILE A 52 -20.51 -21.92 30.81
C ILE A 52 -21.42 -20.73 30.42
N VAL A 53 -22.70 -21.06 30.35
CA VAL A 53 -23.89 -20.24 30.10
C VAL A 53 -24.26 -19.48 31.39
N ALA A 54 -24.92 -18.31 31.26
CA ALA A 54 -25.92 -17.74 32.18
C ALA A 54 -25.63 -16.33 32.74
N GLY A 55 -26.53 -15.40 32.42
CA GLY A 55 -27.10 -14.40 33.33
C GLY A 55 -26.26 -13.16 33.70
N PRO A 56 -26.88 -11.98 33.86
CA PRO A 56 -26.25 -10.86 34.52
C PRO A 56 -26.29 -11.09 36.03
N VAL A 57 -25.18 -11.56 36.61
CA VAL A 57 -25.01 -11.50 38.07
C VAL A 57 -24.32 -10.18 38.39
N ILE A 58 -25.09 -9.29 39.00
CA ILE A 58 -24.61 -8.08 39.67
C ILE A 58 -23.69 -8.54 40.80
N ILE A 59 -22.37 -8.45 40.59
CA ILE A 59 -21.38 -8.62 41.65
C ILE A 59 -21.12 -7.23 42.23
N CYS A 60 -21.78 -6.93 43.34
CA CYS A 60 -21.37 -5.86 44.25
C CYS A 60 -19.99 -6.21 44.82
N VAL A 61 -18.92 -5.68 44.21
CA VAL A 61 -17.62 -5.66 44.88
C VAL A 61 -17.61 -4.46 45.81
N VAL A 62 -17.89 -4.72 47.08
CA VAL A 62 -17.51 -3.84 48.19
C VAL A 62 -15.98 -3.89 48.25
N PHE A 63 -15.31 -3.06 47.45
CA PHE A 63 -13.88 -2.82 47.64
C PHE A 63 -13.73 -1.97 48.89
N GLY A 64 -13.36 -2.66 49.97
CA GLY A 64 -12.82 -2.04 51.16
C GLY A 64 -11.73 -1.05 50.78
N LEU A 65 -11.92 0.18 51.23
CA LEU A 65 -10.97 1.27 51.19
C LEU A 65 -9.68 0.86 51.92
N SER A 66 -8.74 0.26 51.20
CA SER A 66 -7.37 0.08 51.68
C SER A 66 -6.40 0.39 50.56
N ARG A 67 -6.03 1.68 50.49
CA ARG A 67 -4.75 2.24 50.03
C ARG A 67 -3.98 1.53 48.90
N MET A 68 -4.66 0.97 47.90
CA MET A 68 -4.02 0.48 46.68
C MET A 68 -3.91 1.62 45.68
N SER A 69 -2.82 2.37 45.86
CA SER A 69 -2.01 3.07 44.86
C SER A 69 -2.77 3.62 43.65
N THR A 70 -3.18 4.88 43.75
CA THR A 70 -3.63 5.76 42.65
C THR A 70 -2.77 5.64 41.39
N ILE A 71 -1.50 5.27 41.54
CA ILE A 71 -0.53 5.01 40.47
C ILE A 71 -1.00 3.90 39.53
N ALA A 72 -1.59 2.81 40.03
CA ALA A 72 -2.01 1.67 39.21
C ALA A 72 -3.18 2.03 38.26
N VAL A 73 -4.10 2.87 38.72
CA VAL A 73 -5.24 3.34 37.91
C VAL A 73 -4.77 4.33 36.83
N ILE A 74 -3.83 5.21 37.16
CA ILE A 74 -3.24 6.17 36.22
C ILE A 74 -2.43 5.46 35.12
N VAL A 75 -1.69 4.41 35.46
CA VAL A 75 -0.92 3.60 34.48
C VAL A 75 -1.85 2.88 33.51
N ILE A 76 -2.97 2.31 33.98
CA ILE A 76 -3.93 1.62 33.10
C ILE A 76 -4.62 2.62 32.14
N LEU A 77 -4.99 3.81 32.61
CA LEU A 77 -5.56 4.85 31.75
C LEU A 77 -4.53 5.41 30.75
N ALA A 78 -3.26 5.53 31.12
CA ALA A 78 -2.19 5.96 30.23
C ALA A 78 -1.91 4.93 29.10
N VAL A 79 -2.00 3.62 29.37
CA VAL A 79 -1.81 2.57 28.35
C VAL A 79 -2.95 2.56 27.31
N ILE A 80 -4.18 2.90 27.70
CA ILE A 80 -5.32 2.99 26.76
C ILE A 80 -5.22 4.26 25.90
N PHE A 81 -4.59 5.33 26.40
CA PHE A 81 -4.42 6.60 25.66
C PHE A 81 -3.27 6.59 24.63
N HIS A 82 -2.41 5.57 24.61
CA HIS A 82 -1.23 5.51 23.73
C HIS A 82 -1.40 4.75 22.40
N CYS A 83 -2.61 4.37 22.01
CA CYS A 83 -2.85 3.68 20.73
C CYS A 83 -3.87 4.37 19.80
N ASN A 84 -4.09 5.69 19.94
CA ASN A 84 -4.58 6.49 18.82
C ASN A 84 -3.39 6.93 17.95
N HIS A 85 -2.71 5.96 17.31
CA HIS A 85 -1.89 6.30 16.16
C HIS A 85 -2.84 6.73 15.03
N ALA A 86 -3.04 8.04 14.92
CA ALA A 86 -3.53 8.62 13.68
C ALA A 86 -2.57 8.18 12.57
N ILE A 87 -3.01 7.26 11.72
CA ILE A 87 -2.29 6.91 10.50
C ILE A 87 -2.29 8.17 9.64
N SER A 88 -1.22 8.95 9.75
CA SER A 88 -0.97 10.09 8.88
C SER A 88 -0.73 9.54 7.48
N SER A 89 -1.80 9.38 6.71
CA SER A 89 -1.71 8.98 5.31
C SER A 89 -1.09 10.14 4.52
N SER A 90 0.18 9.99 4.13
CA SER A 90 0.79 10.96 3.23
C SER A 90 0.30 10.69 1.80
N CYS A 91 -0.16 11.75 1.15
CA CYS A 91 -0.81 11.70 -0.15
C CYS A 91 0.11 12.36 -1.19
N PHE A 92 0.37 11.67 -2.30
CA PHE A 92 1.10 12.26 -3.42
C PHE A 92 0.10 12.84 -4.41
N TYR A 93 -0.04 14.16 -4.42
CA TYR A 93 -0.94 14.86 -5.34
C TYR A 93 -0.24 15.18 -6.67
N LEU A 94 -0.95 14.97 -7.76
CA LEU A 94 -0.56 15.24 -9.13
C LEU A 94 -1.54 16.29 -9.69
N PRO A 95 -1.19 17.59 -9.64
CA PRO A 95 -2.08 18.64 -10.10
C PRO A 95 -2.24 18.58 -11.61
N ASN A 96 -3.45 18.91 -12.09
CA ASN A 96 -3.80 19.00 -13.51
C ASN A 96 -3.53 17.69 -14.28
N ILE A 97 -3.59 16.56 -13.60
CA ILE A 97 -3.41 15.24 -14.20
C ILE A 97 -4.69 14.45 -13.97
N ASN A 98 -5.12 13.73 -15.02
CA ASN A 98 -6.20 12.76 -14.98
C ASN A 98 -5.63 11.36 -15.22
N LEU A 99 -5.72 10.48 -14.21
CA LEU A 99 -5.33 9.08 -14.35
C LEU A 99 -6.47 8.27 -14.99
N LYS A 100 -6.21 7.75 -16.19
CA LYS A 100 -7.13 6.89 -16.92
C LYS A 100 -6.84 5.41 -16.66
N GLY A 101 -7.90 4.62 -16.70
CA GLY A 101 -7.86 3.16 -16.49
C GLY A 101 -8.23 2.73 -15.08
N GLY A 102 -8.68 1.48 -14.97
CA GLY A 102 -8.86 0.79 -13.68
C GLY A 102 -9.83 1.42 -12.67
N THR A 103 -10.72 2.34 -13.08
CA THR A 103 -11.74 2.90 -12.18
C THR A 103 -12.66 1.80 -11.69
N TYR A 104 -12.80 1.62 -10.38
CA TYR A 104 -13.64 0.57 -9.79
C TYR A 104 -14.69 1.10 -8.80
N ASP A 105 -14.54 2.34 -8.36
CA ASP A 105 -15.47 3.00 -7.44
C ASP A 105 -15.43 4.50 -7.67
N GLU A 106 -16.55 5.17 -7.37
CA GLU A 106 -16.67 6.62 -7.44
C GLU A 106 -17.65 7.14 -6.40
N PHE A 107 -17.36 8.32 -5.84
CA PHE A 107 -18.20 8.95 -4.84
C PHE A 107 -18.02 10.46 -4.84
N ASP A 108 -19.05 11.17 -4.40
CA ASP A 108 -19.00 12.62 -4.27
C ASP A 108 -18.13 13.02 -3.07
N ALA A 109 -17.23 13.98 -3.29
CA ALA A 109 -16.28 14.45 -2.31
C ALA A 109 -16.09 15.95 -2.43
N ASN A 110 -16.22 16.65 -1.30
CA ASN A 110 -16.04 18.10 -1.27
C ASN A 110 -14.57 18.52 -1.46
N ASP A 111 -13.63 17.65 -1.13
CA ASP A 111 -12.20 17.90 -1.20
C ASP A 111 -11.44 16.63 -1.61
N ILE A 112 -10.29 16.81 -2.24
CA ILE A 112 -9.40 15.74 -2.68
C ILE A 112 -8.85 14.91 -1.51
N SER A 113 -8.71 15.52 -0.33
CA SER A 113 -8.27 14.83 0.89
C SER A 113 -9.14 13.61 1.20
N ALA A 114 -10.45 13.68 0.94
CA ALA A 114 -11.36 12.56 1.08
C ALA A 114 -11.05 11.42 0.11
N CYS A 115 -10.68 11.72 -1.15
CA CYS A 115 -10.22 10.69 -2.10
C CYS A 115 -8.97 9.97 -1.58
N CYS A 116 -8.04 10.73 -1.00
CA CYS A 116 -6.81 10.15 -0.48
C CYS A 116 -7.08 9.20 0.70
N ILE A 117 -7.87 9.63 1.68
CA ILE A 117 -8.22 8.83 2.85
C ILE A 117 -8.95 7.55 2.42
N ALA A 118 -9.92 7.67 1.51
CA ALA A 118 -10.63 6.52 0.96
C ALA A 118 -9.68 5.54 0.26
N CYS A 119 -8.71 6.06 -0.49
CA CYS A 119 -7.71 5.25 -1.20
C CYS A 119 -6.76 4.54 -0.24
N ALA A 120 -6.29 5.24 0.79
CA ALA A 120 -5.41 4.69 1.81
C ALA A 120 -6.06 3.50 2.54
N ASN A 121 -7.37 3.59 2.79
CA ASN A 121 -8.17 2.57 3.48
C ASN A 121 -8.52 1.37 2.60
N GLN A 122 -8.33 1.44 1.28
CA GLN A 122 -8.68 0.36 0.35
C GLN A 122 -7.43 -0.35 -0.18
N PRO A 123 -7.26 -1.66 0.04
CA PRO A 123 -6.04 -2.38 -0.34
C PRO A 123 -5.80 -2.41 -1.85
N CYS A 124 -6.85 -2.37 -2.67
CA CYS A 124 -6.74 -2.41 -4.12
C CYS A 124 -6.53 -1.04 -4.78
N CYS A 125 -6.64 0.06 -4.02
CA CYS A 125 -6.42 1.38 -4.57
C CYS A 125 -4.93 1.56 -4.88
N VAL A 126 -4.61 1.90 -6.12
CA VAL A 126 -3.24 2.31 -6.53
C VAL A 126 -3.15 3.83 -6.66
N GLY A 127 -4.28 4.48 -6.91
CA GLY A 127 -4.40 5.93 -7.03
C GLY A 127 -5.84 6.36 -7.20
N TYR A 128 -6.05 7.65 -7.35
CA TYR A 128 -7.38 8.25 -7.49
C TYR A 128 -7.30 9.48 -8.40
N THR A 129 -8.44 9.91 -8.91
CA THR A 129 -8.58 11.19 -9.62
C THR A 129 -9.78 11.94 -9.09
N TYR A 130 -9.59 13.21 -8.75
CA TYR A 130 -10.61 14.12 -8.26
C TYR A 130 -10.98 15.11 -9.35
N SER A 131 -12.27 15.20 -9.68
CA SER A 131 -12.81 16.24 -10.55
C SER A 131 -13.24 17.45 -9.72
N LYS A 132 -12.58 18.59 -9.92
CA LYS A 132 -12.93 19.87 -9.28
C LYS A 132 -14.33 20.34 -9.69
N ALA A 133 -14.70 20.10 -10.94
CA ALA A 133 -15.97 20.54 -11.52
C ALA A 133 -17.15 19.75 -10.95
N LEU A 134 -17.02 18.41 -10.88
CA LEU A 134 -18.08 17.53 -10.41
C LEU A 134 -18.04 17.28 -8.90
N LYS A 135 -16.95 17.70 -8.23
CA LYS A 135 -16.67 17.37 -6.83
C LYS A 135 -16.78 15.87 -6.58
N ARG A 136 -16.12 15.08 -7.43
CA ARG A 136 -16.22 13.61 -7.43
C ARG A 136 -14.85 12.96 -7.44
N CYS A 137 -14.69 11.92 -6.61
CA CYS A 137 -13.52 11.04 -6.58
C CYS A 137 -13.75 9.82 -7.46
N TYR A 138 -12.75 9.46 -8.26
CA TYR A 138 -12.68 8.24 -9.05
C TYR A 138 -11.53 7.37 -8.55
N MET A 139 -11.86 6.22 -7.96
CA MET A 139 -10.91 5.30 -7.34
C MET A 139 -10.32 4.34 -8.37
N LYS A 140 -8.99 4.23 -8.43
CA LYS A 140 -8.27 3.51 -9.48
C LYS A 140 -7.54 2.30 -8.90
N SER A 141 -7.75 1.14 -9.52
CA SER A 141 -7.07 -0.13 -9.20
C SER A 141 -5.89 -0.43 -10.12
N ALA A 142 -5.79 0.29 -11.24
CA ALA A 142 -4.70 0.27 -12.20
C ALA A 142 -4.62 1.63 -12.90
N ILE A 143 -3.44 1.96 -13.43
CA ILE A 143 -3.21 3.18 -14.19
C ILE A 143 -2.74 2.75 -15.58
N ASN A 144 -3.48 3.13 -16.62
CA ASN A 144 -3.13 2.83 -18.00
C ASN A 144 -2.28 3.95 -18.59
N TYR A 145 -2.76 5.18 -18.47
CA TYR A 145 -2.06 6.38 -18.92
C TYR A 145 -2.63 7.59 -18.18
N SER A 146 -1.96 8.72 -18.30
CA SER A 146 -2.38 9.99 -17.74
C SER A 146 -2.52 11.02 -18.83
N GLU A 147 -3.51 11.91 -18.67
CA GLU A 147 -3.68 13.09 -19.51
C GLU A 147 -3.56 14.34 -18.65
N GLU A 148 -3.08 15.42 -19.24
CA GLU A 148 -3.10 16.73 -18.59
C GLU A 148 -4.51 17.32 -18.72
N GLU A 149 -5.13 17.63 -17.59
CA GLU A 149 -6.49 18.17 -17.53
C GLU A 149 -6.63 19.07 -16.29
N GLU A 150 -6.80 20.38 -16.50
CA GLU A 150 -6.73 21.41 -15.44
C GLU A 150 -7.78 21.26 -14.34
N LEU A 151 -8.93 20.68 -14.67
CA LEU A 151 -10.03 20.46 -13.74
C LEU A 151 -9.91 19.15 -12.95
N MET A 152 -8.83 18.39 -13.19
CA MET A 152 -8.56 17.14 -12.52
C MET A 152 -7.33 17.27 -11.63
N ILE A 153 -7.38 16.63 -10.47
CA ILE A 153 -6.19 16.41 -9.64
C ILE A 153 -6.16 14.94 -9.29
N SER A 154 -5.07 14.27 -9.62
CA SER A 154 -4.87 12.88 -9.28
C SER A 154 -4.04 12.72 -8.02
N GLY A 155 -4.03 11.51 -7.48
CA GLY A 155 -3.04 11.13 -6.49
C GLY A 155 -2.67 9.66 -6.55
N ILE A 156 -1.46 9.38 -6.09
CA ILE A 156 -0.92 8.02 -5.98
C ILE A 156 -0.92 7.60 -4.51
N ARG A 157 -1.32 6.36 -4.25
CA ARG A 157 -1.33 5.81 -2.89
C ARG A 157 0.08 5.54 -2.41
N ALA A 158 0.40 5.99 -1.19
CA ALA A 158 1.60 5.56 -0.50
C ALA A 158 1.48 4.09 -0.07
N ASN A 159 2.46 3.27 -0.44
CA ASN A 159 2.49 1.83 -0.16
C ASN A 159 3.85 1.34 0.38
N THR A 160 4.77 2.26 0.66
CA THR A 160 6.09 1.95 1.20
C THR A 160 6.54 3.00 2.23
N ASN A 161 7.64 2.74 2.93
CA ASN A 161 8.27 3.65 3.90
C ASN A 161 7.29 4.20 4.95
N GLY A 162 6.48 3.33 5.58
CA GLY A 162 5.52 3.75 6.60
C GLY A 162 4.43 4.70 6.09
N GLY A 163 4.15 4.67 4.77
CA GLY A 163 3.19 5.58 4.15
C GLY A 163 3.82 6.88 3.64
N MET A 164 5.15 7.01 3.62
CA MET A 164 5.87 8.17 3.09
C MET A 164 6.37 8.00 1.66
N GLY A 165 6.11 6.87 1.00
CA GLY A 165 6.53 6.63 -0.38
C GLY A 165 5.57 5.71 -1.14
N ALA A 166 5.67 5.72 -2.46
CA ALA A 166 4.91 4.87 -3.36
C ALA A 166 5.84 4.15 -4.33
N LYS A 167 5.83 2.81 -4.34
CA LYS A 167 6.48 1.98 -5.35
C LYS A 167 5.43 1.41 -6.30
N MET A 168 5.70 1.50 -7.59
CA MET A 168 4.81 1.03 -8.64
C MET A 168 5.55 0.07 -9.56
N LYS A 169 4.87 -1.02 -9.93
CA LYS A 169 5.34 -2.01 -10.91
C LYS A 169 4.53 -1.86 -12.19
N ASN A 170 5.17 -2.10 -13.32
CA ASN A 170 4.61 -1.94 -14.66
C ASN A 170 4.11 -0.50 -14.94
N VAL A 171 4.73 0.49 -14.31
CA VAL A 171 4.39 1.90 -14.45
C VAL A 171 5.67 2.67 -14.74
N LYS A 172 5.64 3.46 -15.81
CA LYS A 172 6.66 4.44 -16.16
C LYS A 172 6.14 5.82 -15.75
N ILE A 173 6.93 6.51 -14.94
CA ILE A 173 6.67 7.91 -14.59
C ILE A 173 7.53 8.77 -15.51
N GLU A 174 6.93 9.79 -16.08
CA GLU A 174 7.60 10.81 -16.86
C GLU A 174 7.49 12.14 -16.12
N GLY A 175 8.52 12.95 -16.27
CA GLY A 175 8.67 14.18 -15.53
C GLY A 175 9.43 15.23 -16.32
N SER A 176 9.50 16.42 -15.73
CA SER A 176 10.30 17.54 -16.26
C SER A 176 11.78 17.17 -16.35
N LYS A 177 12.54 17.84 -17.24
CA LYS A 177 14.00 17.73 -17.46
C LYS A 177 14.76 17.21 -16.24
N GLY A 178 14.95 15.90 -16.24
CA GLY A 178 15.61 15.13 -15.19
C GLY A 178 16.95 14.57 -15.66
N SER A 179 17.63 13.81 -14.79
CA SER A 179 18.79 13.02 -15.23
C SER A 179 18.28 11.73 -15.87
N ARG A 180 18.80 11.41 -17.06
CA ARG A 180 18.53 10.14 -17.76
C ARG A 180 19.85 9.42 -17.93
N ILE A 181 19.93 8.20 -17.41
CA ILE A 181 21.13 7.36 -17.48
C ILE A 181 20.74 5.92 -17.77
N SER A 182 21.64 5.14 -18.35
CA SER A 182 21.41 3.72 -18.56
C SER A 182 21.95 2.93 -17.37
N LEU A 183 21.09 2.12 -16.74
CA LEU A 183 21.44 1.28 -15.60
C LEU A 183 20.83 -0.11 -15.77
N GLU A 184 21.53 -1.13 -15.28
CA GLU A 184 21.15 -2.52 -15.51
C GLU A 184 19.89 -2.93 -14.73
N ASN A 185 19.69 -2.34 -13.55
CA ASN A 185 18.59 -2.70 -12.66
C ASN A 185 17.91 -1.49 -12.03
N ALA A 186 16.68 -1.73 -11.54
CA ALA A 186 15.85 -0.70 -10.94
C ALA A 186 16.34 -0.25 -9.56
N GLU A 187 17.06 -1.12 -8.85
CA GLU A 187 17.62 -0.85 -7.53
C GLU A 187 18.76 0.18 -7.59
N GLU A 188 19.67 0.05 -8.55
CA GLU A 188 20.71 1.05 -8.85
C GLU A 188 20.07 2.38 -9.26
N CYS A 189 19.03 2.33 -10.09
CA CYS A 189 18.28 3.53 -10.48
C CYS A 189 17.65 4.22 -9.26
N GLN A 190 17.06 3.44 -8.34
CA GLN A 190 16.52 3.97 -7.10
C GLN A 190 17.60 4.68 -6.27
N GLN A 191 18.78 4.05 -6.11
CA GLN A 191 19.89 4.61 -5.34
C GLN A 191 20.41 5.91 -5.97
N TYR A 192 20.60 5.93 -7.29
CA TYR A 192 21.08 7.10 -8.01
C TYR A 192 20.09 8.28 -7.93
N CYS A 193 18.79 8.01 -8.02
CA CYS A 193 17.77 9.04 -8.01
C CYS A 193 17.35 9.53 -6.62
N THR A 194 17.96 9.05 -5.53
CA THR A 194 17.59 9.41 -4.13
C THR A 194 17.50 10.92 -3.87
N ALA A 195 18.32 11.73 -4.55
CA ALA A 195 18.28 13.19 -4.43
C ALA A 195 17.08 13.87 -5.15
N PHE A 196 16.45 13.18 -6.10
CA PHE A 196 15.38 13.74 -6.95
C PHE A 196 13.99 13.49 -6.38
N GLY A 197 13.79 12.42 -5.61
CA GLY A 197 12.51 12.07 -4.98
C GLY A 197 11.62 11.19 -5.82
N VAL A 198 11.83 11.18 -7.14
CA VAL A 198 11.08 10.32 -8.07
C VAL A 198 12.03 9.68 -9.07
N TYR A 199 11.85 8.39 -9.32
CA TYR A 199 12.53 7.68 -10.38
C TYR A 199 11.59 6.80 -11.19
N SER A 200 11.99 6.53 -12.42
CA SER A 200 11.38 5.56 -13.30
C SER A 200 12.48 4.81 -14.03
N TRP A 201 12.55 3.50 -13.83
CA TRP A 201 13.40 2.59 -14.59
C TRP A 201 12.55 1.78 -15.57
N SER A 202 12.96 1.75 -16.83
CA SER A 202 12.35 0.92 -17.87
C SER A 202 13.37 -0.12 -18.36
N PRO A 203 12.98 -1.39 -18.50
CA PRO A 203 13.87 -2.42 -19.01
C PRO A 203 14.27 -2.10 -20.46
N PRO A 204 15.43 -2.61 -20.92
CA PRO A 204 15.83 -2.47 -22.31
C PRO A 204 14.79 -3.10 -23.23
N ARG A 205 14.62 -2.53 -24.42
CA ARG A 205 13.86 -3.15 -25.50
C ARG A 205 14.81 -4.03 -26.28
N PHE A 206 14.43 -5.30 -26.49
CA PHE A 206 15.24 -6.27 -27.23
C PHE A 206 15.59 -5.80 -28.65
N GLU A 207 14.79 -4.90 -29.23
CA GLU A 207 15.01 -4.33 -30.56
C GLU A 207 16.25 -3.42 -30.63
N ASP A 208 16.65 -2.80 -29.52
CA ASP A 208 17.72 -1.79 -29.50
C ASP A 208 19.11 -2.40 -29.28
N GLY A 209 19.22 -3.72 -29.11
CA GLY A 209 20.48 -4.41 -28.77
C GLY A 209 21.09 -3.97 -27.44
N GLN A 210 20.36 -3.18 -26.65
CA GLN A 210 20.83 -2.60 -25.40
C GLN A 210 20.59 -3.59 -24.26
N ILE A 211 21.63 -3.84 -23.45
CA ILE A 211 21.54 -4.74 -22.29
C ILE A 211 21.11 -4.01 -21.02
N SER A 212 21.22 -2.68 -20.99
CA SER A 212 20.91 -1.84 -19.85
C SER A 212 19.60 -1.07 -20.04
N GLY A 213 18.83 -0.93 -18.96
CA GLY A 213 17.56 -0.21 -18.95
C GLY A 213 17.72 1.31 -18.88
N GLU A 214 16.67 2.04 -19.22
CA GLU A 214 16.61 3.49 -19.11
C GLU A 214 16.17 3.89 -17.70
N CYS A 215 17.05 4.54 -16.94
CA CYS A 215 16.73 5.17 -15.66
C CYS A 215 16.49 6.67 -15.85
N SER A 216 15.38 7.17 -15.31
CA SER A 216 15.02 8.59 -15.34
C SER A 216 14.73 9.09 -13.92
N CYS A 217 15.48 10.09 -13.47
CA CYS A 217 15.28 10.78 -12.19
C CYS A 217 14.56 12.10 -12.41
N MET A 218 13.50 12.38 -11.65
CA MET A 218 12.71 13.59 -11.83
C MET A 218 12.31 14.22 -10.50
N LYS A 219 12.16 15.55 -10.49
CA LYS A 219 11.66 16.32 -9.33
C LYS A 219 10.15 16.58 -9.40
N ARG A 220 9.58 16.59 -10.61
CA ARG A 220 8.16 16.82 -10.88
C ARG A 220 7.65 15.80 -11.87
N ILE A 221 6.48 15.25 -11.57
CA ILE A 221 5.78 14.29 -12.42
C ILE A 221 4.93 15.07 -13.44
N THR A 222 5.04 14.70 -14.71
CA THR A 222 4.24 15.27 -15.81
C THR A 222 3.31 14.23 -16.41
N ALA A 223 3.70 12.95 -16.41
CA ALA A 223 2.84 11.88 -16.85
C ALA A 223 3.12 10.57 -16.12
N VAL A 224 2.12 9.69 -16.10
CA VAL A 224 2.19 8.35 -15.54
C VAL A 224 1.53 7.41 -16.55
N LYS A 225 2.26 6.40 -17.01
CA LYS A 225 1.74 5.44 -17.97
C LYS A 225 2.11 4.02 -17.63
N TYR A 226 1.26 3.10 -18.05
CA TYR A 226 1.55 1.69 -18.01
C TYR A 226 2.75 1.39 -18.93
N SER A 227 3.70 0.64 -18.40
CA SER A 227 4.84 0.17 -19.16
C SER A 227 5.31 -1.13 -18.52
N PHE A 228 5.10 -2.24 -19.23
CA PHE A 228 5.44 -3.56 -18.74
C PHE A 228 6.93 -3.66 -18.36
N GLY A 229 7.20 -4.26 -17.20
CA GLY A 229 8.55 -4.42 -16.67
C GLY A 229 9.18 -3.13 -16.10
N SER A 230 8.54 -1.96 -16.26
CA SER A 230 9.04 -0.73 -15.65
C SER A 230 8.81 -0.72 -14.13
N HIS A 231 9.77 -0.16 -13.41
CA HIS A 231 9.75 0.01 -11.97
C HIS A 231 9.93 1.49 -11.64
N SER A 232 8.98 2.05 -10.91
CA SER A 232 9.02 3.47 -10.53
C SER A 232 8.73 3.64 -9.06
N ALA A 233 9.27 4.70 -8.46
CA ALA A 233 8.85 5.10 -7.13
C ALA A 233 8.88 6.60 -6.89
N ILE A 234 8.08 6.99 -5.92
CA ILE A 234 8.05 8.31 -5.28
C ILE A 234 8.48 8.08 -3.84
N PHE A 235 9.49 8.80 -3.38
CA PHE A 235 9.99 8.73 -2.01
C PHE A 235 10.23 10.13 -1.47
N PRO A 236 10.20 10.32 -0.14
CA PRO A 236 10.49 11.61 0.44
C PRO A 236 11.97 11.89 0.16
N THR A 237 12.26 13.04 -0.43
CA THR A 237 13.66 13.45 -0.63
C THR A 237 14.32 13.63 0.74
N VAL A 238 15.61 13.34 0.83
CA VAL A 238 16.44 13.66 2.01
C VAL A 238 16.34 15.13 2.44
N SER A 239 15.98 16.05 1.53
CA SER A 239 15.71 17.46 1.82
C SER A 239 14.40 17.74 2.58
N ASN A 240 13.43 16.81 2.57
CA ASN A 240 12.20 16.86 3.38
C ASN A 240 12.31 16.08 4.70
N LEU A 241 13.45 15.41 4.93
CA LEU A 241 13.79 14.68 6.15
C LEU A 241 14.60 15.55 7.13
N ARG A 242 14.23 16.83 7.26
CA ARG A 242 14.80 17.69 8.31
C ARG A 242 13.96 17.54 9.58
N LEU A 243 14.53 16.72 10.47
CA LEU A 243 14.61 16.79 11.94
C LEU A 243 13.41 17.38 12.70
#